data_AF-A0A519QDK5-F1
#
_entry.id   AF-A0A519QDK5-F1
#
_cell.length_a   1.000
_cell.length_b   1.000
_cell.length_c   1.000
_cell.angle_alpha   90.00
_cell.angle_beta   90.00
_cell.angle_gamma   90.00
#
_symmetry.space_group_name_H-M   'P 1'
#
loop_
_entity.id
_entity.type
_entity.pdbx_description
1 polymer ?
#
loop_
_entity_poly.entity_id
_entity_poly.type
_entity_poly.pdbx_seq_one_letter_code
_entity_poly.pdbx_strand_id
1 'polypeptide(L)'
;MTARTIRTDSLTQRVLEAGPQDGPLVLLLHGFPELAVSWRAQIEALGAAGYRAVAPDMRGYGGTDKPEDVADYSILHLVGDAVDLVRALGRDSAVVVGHDWGGPVAWHCALMRPDLFRAVASLSTPFQPRRAGGPPLASMAAIAKRSGMGELYINRFQAPDAHAPMDADPATALRKMFWSYDGATPADKRSTGFLTPGVSLLDSIDDAATLPPWMTPEHFAEYVQAFAAGGFDGPLNWYRALDLNWSLTGWMQEKRIDVPALFIVGEGD
;
A
#
# COMPACT_ATOMS: atom_id res chain seq x y z
N MET A 1 -3.20 -17.27 -14.34
CA MET A 1 -3.71 -16.35 -13.31
C MET A 1 -5.18 -16.09 -13.57
N THR A 2 -5.99 -15.98 -12.52
CA THR A 2 -7.43 -15.70 -12.62
C THR A 2 -7.81 -14.53 -11.71
N ALA A 3 -8.94 -13.92 -12.04
CA ALA A 3 -9.55 -12.82 -11.34
C ALA A 3 -10.91 -13.26 -10.80
N ARG A 4 -11.21 -12.98 -9.52
CA ARG A 4 -12.56 -13.15 -8.99
C ARG A 4 -12.83 -12.24 -7.81
N THR A 5 -14.08 -12.20 -7.39
CA THR A 5 -14.54 -11.48 -6.21
C THR A 5 -14.84 -12.48 -5.10
N ILE A 6 -14.41 -12.17 -3.88
CA ILE A 6 -14.61 -12.98 -2.68
C ILE A 6 -15.37 -12.13 -1.66
N ARG A 7 -16.52 -12.61 -1.20
CA ARG A 7 -17.21 -12.03 -0.06
C ARG A 7 -16.54 -12.55 1.22
N THR A 8 -16.06 -11.62 2.03
CA THR A 8 -15.54 -11.84 3.38
C THR A 8 -16.55 -11.30 4.41
N ASP A 9 -16.27 -11.46 5.70
CA ASP A 9 -17.17 -11.02 6.76
C ASP A 9 -17.41 -9.50 6.70
N SER A 10 -16.36 -8.75 6.39
CA SER A 10 -16.34 -7.28 6.36
C SER A 10 -16.52 -6.71 4.95
N LEU A 11 -15.81 -7.23 3.94
CA LEU A 11 -15.76 -6.65 2.59
C LEU A 11 -16.06 -7.66 1.48
N THR A 12 -16.43 -7.14 0.32
CA THR A 12 -16.35 -7.82 -0.97
C THR A 12 -15.04 -7.42 -1.64
N GLN A 13 -14.10 -8.37 -1.74
CA GLN A 13 -12.73 -8.12 -2.21
C GLN A 13 -12.51 -8.69 -3.61
N ARG A 14 -11.99 -7.87 -4.53
CA ARG A 14 -11.51 -8.32 -5.82
C ARG A 14 -10.09 -8.86 -5.66
N VAL A 15 -9.83 -10.08 -6.13
CA VAL A 15 -8.51 -10.72 -6.00
C VAL A 15 -7.98 -11.23 -7.33
N LEU A 16 -6.66 -11.15 -7.51
CA LEU A 16 -5.91 -11.91 -8.50
C LEU A 16 -5.25 -13.11 -7.82
N GLU A 17 -5.27 -14.26 -8.49
CA GLU A 17 -4.72 -15.48 -7.90
C GLU A 17 -4.15 -16.45 -8.96
N ALA A 18 -3.19 -17.26 -8.53
CA ALA A 18 -2.62 -18.35 -9.33
C ALA A 18 -2.06 -19.46 -8.42
N GLY A 19 -1.74 -20.59 -9.04
CA GLY A 19 -1.15 -21.74 -8.36
C GLY A 19 -2.17 -22.79 -7.87
N PRO A 20 -1.66 -23.94 -7.41
CA PRO A 20 -2.49 -25.07 -6.99
C PRO A 20 -3.42 -24.68 -5.84
N GLN A 21 -4.64 -25.24 -5.84
CA GLN A 21 -5.63 -24.88 -4.82
C GLN A 21 -5.12 -25.23 -3.42
N ASP A 22 -4.49 -26.39 -3.24
CA ASP A 22 -3.91 -26.92 -2.00
C ASP A 22 -2.48 -26.44 -1.70
N GLY A 23 -1.91 -25.56 -2.53
CA GLY A 23 -0.60 -24.98 -2.28
C GLY A 23 -0.54 -24.11 -1.01
N PRO A 24 0.63 -23.96 -0.37
CA PRO A 24 0.81 -23.04 0.74
C PRO A 24 0.44 -21.62 0.32
N LEU A 25 -0.38 -20.93 1.14
CA LEU A 25 -0.92 -19.61 0.80
C LEU A 25 0.15 -18.52 1.00
N VAL A 26 0.32 -17.70 -0.05
CA VAL A 26 1.08 -16.44 0.00
C VAL A 26 0.12 -15.31 -0.34
N LEU A 27 -0.11 -14.42 0.63
CA LEU A 27 -0.94 -13.23 0.49
C LEU A 27 -0.06 -12.01 0.15
N LEU A 28 -0.36 -11.33 -0.95
CA LEU A 28 0.42 -10.22 -1.48
C LEU A 28 -0.37 -8.91 -1.37
N LEU A 29 0.13 -7.95 -0.59
CA LEU A 29 -0.53 -6.70 -0.24
C LEU A 29 0.18 -5.53 -0.94
N HIS A 30 -0.52 -4.82 -1.82
CA HIS A 30 0.03 -3.67 -2.57
C HIS A 30 0.03 -2.39 -1.71
N GLY A 31 0.64 -1.32 -2.22
CA GLY A 31 0.63 0.00 -1.58
C GLY A 31 -0.11 1.07 -2.37
N PHE A 32 0.39 2.30 -2.33
CA PHE A 32 -0.20 3.50 -2.91
C PHE A 32 0.68 4.06 -4.03
N PRO A 33 0.10 4.50 -5.17
CA PRO A 33 -1.25 4.26 -5.68
C PRO A 33 -1.27 2.99 -6.54
N GLU A 34 -1.33 1.83 -5.90
CA GLU A 34 -1.19 0.54 -6.57
C GLU A 34 -2.49 -0.29 -6.54
N LEU A 35 -2.43 -1.52 -7.07
CA LEU A 35 -3.52 -2.49 -7.15
C LEU A 35 -2.97 -3.92 -7.01
N ALA A 36 -3.85 -4.94 -6.98
CA ALA A 36 -3.42 -6.34 -7.05
C ALA A 36 -2.51 -6.63 -8.25
N VAL A 37 -2.69 -5.89 -9.36
CA VAL A 37 -1.94 -6.07 -10.60
C VAL A 37 -0.44 -5.77 -10.46
N SER A 38 -0.04 -4.98 -9.46
CA SER A 38 1.37 -4.71 -9.14
C SER A 38 2.13 -6.00 -8.79
N TRP A 39 1.41 -7.03 -8.35
CA TRP A 39 1.94 -8.35 -8.04
C TRP A 39 1.85 -9.36 -9.18
N ARG A 40 1.43 -8.97 -10.40
CA ARG A 40 1.21 -9.89 -11.53
C ARG A 40 2.37 -10.88 -11.73
N ALA A 41 3.60 -10.38 -11.80
CA ALA A 41 4.79 -11.20 -11.99
C ALA A 41 5.03 -12.18 -10.83
N GLN A 42 4.82 -11.74 -9.59
CA GLN A 42 5.00 -12.56 -8.39
C GLN A 42 3.90 -13.63 -8.25
N ILE A 43 2.65 -13.29 -8.58
CA ILE A 43 1.54 -14.25 -8.59
C ILE A 43 1.85 -15.40 -9.56
N GLU A 44 2.33 -15.08 -10.76
CA GLU A 44 2.70 -16.08 -11.76
C GLU A 44 3.89 -16.93 -11.31
N ALA A 45 4.97 -16.30 -10.83
CA ALA A 45 6.17 -17.00 -10.40
C ALA A 45 5.92 -17.91 -9.18
N LEU A 46 5.21 -17.42 -8.17
CA LEU A 46 4.85 -18.21 -6.98
C LEU A 46 3.89 -19.34 -7.32
N GLY A 47 2.91 -19.08 -8.21
CA GLY A 47 1.99 -20.10 -8.70
C GLY A 47 2.71 -21.23 -9.43
N ALA A 48 3.68 -20.90 -10.28
CA ALA A 48 4.53 -21.88 -10.97
C ALA A 48 5.45 -22.64 -10.00
N ALA A 49 5.85 -22.03 -8.89
CA ALA A 49 6.64 -22.66 -7.83
C ALA A 49 5.80 -23.53 -6.86
N GLY A 50 4.50 -23.70 -7.09
CA GLY A 50 3.63 -24.56 -6.30
C GLY A 50 2.97 -23.89 -5.09
N TYR A 51 3.10 -22.57 -4.94
CA TYR A 51 2.37 -21.80 -3.92
C TYR A 51 0.99 -21.39 -4.43
N ARG A 52 0.04 -21.23 -3.51
CA ARG A 52 -1.21 -20.52 -3.80
C ARG A 52 -0.97 -19.03 -3.58
N ALA A 53 -0.75 -18.28 -4.66
CA ALA A 53 -0.54 -16.85 -4.57
C ALA A 53 -1.86 -16.10 -4.75
N VAL A 54 -2.17 -15.16 -3.84
CA VAL A 54 -3.38 -14.33 -3.89
C VAL A 54 -3.01 -12.88 -3.58
N ALA A 55 -3.45 -11.95 -4.41
CA ALA A 55 -3.33 -10.51 -4.19
C ALA A 55 -4.72 -9.86 -4.27
N PRO A 56 -5.25 -9.26 -3.20
CA PRO A 56 -6.45 -8.44 -3.27
C PRO A 56 -6.15 -7.04 -3.81
N ASP A 57 -7.10 -6.44 -4.50
CA ASP A 57 -7.24 -4.98 -4.43
C ASP A 57 -7.64 -4.69 -2.98
N MET A 58 -6.86 -3.89 -2.26
CA MET A 58 -7.10 -3.67 -0.83
C MET A 58 -8.26 -2.69 -0.62
N ARG A 59 -8.75 -2.58 0.62
CA ARG A 59 -9.85 -1.67 1.00
C ARG A 59 -9.65 -0.26 0.42
N GLY A 60 -10.67 0.24 -0.29
CA GLY A 60 -10.58 1.54 -0.98
C GLY A 60 -10.06 1.49 -2.41
N TYR A 61 -9.51 0.37 -2.87
CA TYR A 61 -8.88 0.27 -4.19
C TYR A 61 -9.68 -0.60 -5.16
N GLY A 62 -9.46 -0.35 -6.45
CA GLY A 62 -9.86 -1.25 -7.54
C GLY A 62 -11.29 -1.77 -7.46
N GLY A 63 -11.46 -3.08 -7.58
CA GLY A 63 -12.77 -3.74 -7.50
C GLY A 63 -13.25 -4.08 -6.09
N THR A 64 -12.54 -3.63 -5.04
CA THR A 64 -12.88 -3.88 -3.64
C THR A 64 -13.73 -2.76 -3.05
N ASP A 65 -14.54 -3.11 -2.05
CA ASP A 65 -15.38 -2.18 -1.29
C ASP A 65 -14.57 -0.97 -0.75
N LYS A 66 -15.23 0.19 -0.74
CA LYS A 66 -14.64 1.50 -0.39
C LYS A 66 -15.55 2.20 0.63
N PRO A 67 -15.39 1.91 1.93
CA PRO A 67 -16.15 2.58 2.98
C PRO A 67 -15.95 4.10 2.94
N GLU A 68 -16.92 4.87 3.40
CA GLU A 68 -16.87 6.34 3.32
C GLU A 68 -16.07 6.97 4.47
N ASP A 69 -16.08 6.37 5.66
CA ASP A 69 -15.45 6.94 6.84
C ASP A 69 -13.93 6.67 6.87
N VAL A 70 -13.14 7.70 7.13
CA VAL A 70 -11.69 7.59 7.33
C VAL A 70 -11.34 6.59 8.43
N ALA A 71 -12.15 6.49 9.48
CA ALA A 71 -11.92 5.55 10.59
C ALA A 71 -11.95 4.08 10.14
N ASP A 72 -12.67 3.79 9.05
CA ASP A 72 -12.75 2.46 8.44
C ASP A 72 -11.48 2.07 7.68
N TYR A 73 -10.48 2.95 7.58
CA TYR A 73 -9.18 2.69 6.96
C TYR A 73 -8.04 2.52 7.96
N SER A 74 -8.37 2.35 9.25
CA SER A 74 -7.38 2.07 10.28
C SER A 74 -6.62 0.76 10.01
N ILE A 75 -5.39 0.66 10.54
CA ILE A 75 -4.55 -0.53 10.45
C ILE A 75 -5.23 -1.78 11.01
N LEU A 76 -6.16 -1.62 11.97
CA LEU A 76 -6.94 -2.74 12.51
C LEU A 76 -7.90 -3.29 11.45
N HIS A 77 -8.54 -2.41 10.66
CA HIS A 77 -9.40 -2.82 9.56
C HIS A 77 -8.60 -3.50 8.45
N LEU A 78 -7.46 -2.93 8.05
CA LEU A 78 -6.60 -3.49 7.00
C LEU A 78 -6.06 -4.88 7.36
N VAL A 79 -5.65 -5.10 8.62
CA VAL A 79 -5.25 -6.43 9.11
C VAL A 79 -6.46 -7.37 9.21
N GLY A 80 -7.62 -6.86 9.64
CA GLY A 80 -8.87 -7.61 9.67
C GLY A 80 -9.25 -8.15 8.29
N ASP A 81 -9.21 -7.30 7.26
CA ASP A 81 -9.52 -7.67 5.89
C ASP A 81 -8.59 -8.79 5.38
N ALA A 82 -7.30 -8.76 5.75
CA ALA A 82 -6.33 -9.81 5.42
C ALA A 82 -6.64 -11.13 6.15
N VAL A 83 -6.99 -11.07 7.43
CA VAL A 83 -7.39 -12.25 8.23
C VAL A 83 -8.66 -12.89 7.65
N ASP A 84 -9.67 -12.07 7.34
CA ASP A 84 -10.94 -12.53 6.80
C ASP A 84 -10.76 -13.15 5.41
N LEU A 85 -9.86 -12.58 4.59
CA LEU A 85 -9.53 -13.14 3.28
C LEU A 85 -8.84 -14.51 3.39
N VAL A 86 -7.86 -14.66 4.31
CA VAL A 86 -7.22 -15.97 4.54
C VAL A 86 -8.25 -17.03 4.95
N ARG A 87 -9.19 -16.67 5.84
CA ARG A 87 -10.28 -17.55 6.26
C ARG A 87 -11.25 -17.89 5.12
N ALA A 88 -11.65 -16.89 4.33
CA ALA A 88 -12.55 -17.08 3.18
C ALA A 88 -11.92 -17.96 2.08
N LEU A 89 -10.59 -18.01 2.01
CA LEU A 89 -9.85 -18.94 1.16
C LEU A 89 -9.75 -20.36 1.75
N GLY A 90 -10.33 -20.61 2.93
CA GLY A 90 -10.32 -21.89 3.62
C GLY A 90 -8.94 -22.25 4.17
N ARG A 91 -8.20 -21.26 4.67
CA ARG A 91 -6.84 -21.44 5.19
C ARG A 91 -6.77 -20.94 6.63
N ASP A 92 -5.94 -21.62 7.42
CA ASP A 92 -5.67 -21.25 8.82
C ASP A 92 -4.35 -20.49 8.98
N SER A 93 -3.52 -20.47 7.92
CA SER A 93 -2.26 -19.74 7.90
C SER A 93 -1.83 -19.30 6.51
N ALA A 94 -0.97 -18.28 6.47
CA ALA A 94 -0.37 -17.75 5.25
C ALA A 94 1.03 -17.18 5.51
N VAL A 95 1.83 -17.05 4.45
CA VAL A 95 2.91 -16.06 4.38
C VAL A 95 2.31 -14.76 3.87
N VAL A 96 2.67 -13.63 4.47
CA VAL A 96 2.21 -12.30 4.02
C VAL A 96 3.37 -11.49 3.47
N VAL A 97 3.17 -10.87 2.31
CA VAL A 97 4.16 -10.01 1.65
C VAL A 97 3.50 -8.67 1.39
N GLY A 98 4.19 -7.58 1.71
CA GLY A 98 3.70 -6.22 1.49
C GLY A 98 4.66 -5.36 0.68
N HIS A 99 4.15 -4.36 -0.04
CA HIS A 99 4.92 -3.30 -0.69
C HIS A 99 4.31 -1.92 -0.34
N ASP A 100 5.14 -0.90 -0.15
CA ASP A 100 4.74 0.45 0.29
C ASP A 100 3.78 0.35 1.50
N TRP A 101 2.51 0.78 1.43
CA TRP A 101 1.50 0.66 2.49
C TRP A 101 1.11 -0.77 2.82
N GLY A 102 1.18 -1.67 1.85
CA GLY A 102 1.03 -3.10 2.08
C GLY A 102 2.12 -3.64 3.02
N GLY A 103 3.29 -3.00 3.08
CA GLY A 103 4.38 -3.34 3.99
C GLY A 103 4.02 -3.14 5.47
N PRO A 104 3.64 -1.94 5.94
CA PRO A 104 3.08 -1.75 7.28
C PRO A 104 1.93 -2.69 7.56
N VAL A 105 1.01 -2.93 6.62
CA VAL A 105 -0.08 -3.90 6.83
C VAL A 105 0.48 -5.31 7.07
N ALA A 106 1.42 -5.78 6.26
CA ALA A 106 2.06 -7.09 6.42
C ALA A 106 2.81 -7.21 7.77
N TRP A 107 3.52 -6.18 8.19
CA TRP A 107 4.17 -6.13 9.51
C TRP A 107 3.13 -6.22 10.64
N HIS A 108 2.02 -5.48 10.54
CA HIS A 108 0.97 -5.50 11.54
C HIS A 108 0.21 -6.84 11.55
N CYS A 109 0.01 -7.48 10.40
CA CYS A 109 -0.49 -8.85 10.30
C CYS A 109 0.37 -9.82 11.13
N ALA A 110 1.69 -9.79 10.93
CA ALA A 110 2.63 -10.62 11.68
C ALA A 110 2.69 -10.29 13.19
N LEU A 111 2.56 -9.02 13.57
CA LEU A 111 2.51 -8.61 14.98
C LEU A 111 1.22 -9.03 15.69
N MET A 112 0.07 -8.86 15.03
CA MET A 112 -1.25 -9.09 15.63
C MET A 112 -1.62 -10.56 15.65
N ARG A 113 -1.26 -11.29 14.59
CA ARG A 113 -1.68 -12.66 14.34
C ARG A 113 -0.51 -13.54 13.89
N PRO A 114 0.58 -13.66 14.68
CA PRO A 114 1.69 -14.55 14.37
C PRO A 114 1.28 -16.03 14.35
N ASP A 115 0.13 -16.37 14.93
CA ASP A 115 -0.51 -17.68 14.83
C ASP A 115 -1.01 -17.99 13.41
N LEU A 116 -1.43 -16.96 12.64
CA LEU A 116 -1.97 -17.08 11.28
C LEU A 116 -0.93 -16.70 10.23
N PHE A 117 -0.24 -15.57 10.39
CA PHE A 117 0.80 -15.11 9.47
C PHE A 117 2.17 -15.62 9.92
N ARG A 118 2.61 -16.74 9.33
CA ARG A 118 3.73 -17.55 9.84
C ARG A 118 5.11 -17.08 9.35
N ALA A 119 5.15 -16.20 8.36
CA ALA A 119 6.31 -15.46 7.92
C ALA A 119 5.85 -14.17 7.23
N VAL A 120 6.72 -13.17 7.21
CA VAL A 120 6.44 -11.86 6.64
C VAL A 120 7.57 -11.39 5.74
N ALA A 121 7.22 -10.74 4.64
CA ALA A 121 8.16 -9.97 3.84
C ALA A 121 7.60 -8.56 3.60
N SER A 122 8.47 -7.56 3.57
CA SER A 122 8.12 -6.20 3.17
C SER A 122 9.12 -5.68 2.13
N LEU A 123 8.58 -5.06 1.10
CA LEU A 123 9.31 -4.35 0.06
C LEU A 123 9.15 -2.85 0.28
N SER A 124 10.23 -2.08 0.12
CA SER A 124 10.30 -0.62 0.35
C SER A 124 10.24 -0.19 1.83
N THR A 125 9.19 -0.59 2.55
CA THR A 125 8.91 -0.06 3.89
C THR A 125 9.41 -0.99 5.01
N PRO A 126 10.39 -0.55 5.83
CA PRO A 126 10.90 -1.38 6.92
C PRO A 126 9.90 -1.47 8.08
N PHE A 127 10.08 -2.46 8.95
CA PHE A 127 9.31 -2.52 10.19
C PHE A 127 9.62 -1.30 11.06
N GLN A 128 8.59 -0.52 11.40
CA GLN A 128 8.68 0.61 12.31
C GLN A 128 7.96 0.27 13.62
N PRO A 129 8.67 0.15 14.76
CA PRO A 129 8.04 0.00 16.06
C PRO A 129 7.13 1.18 16.37
N ARG A 130 6.07 0.93 17.15
CA ARG A 130 5.14 1.98 17.57
C ARG A 130 5.89 3.13 18.26
N ARG A 131 5.66 4.35 17.78
CA ARG A 131 6.29 5.57 18.28
C ARG A 131 5.83 5.90 19.70
N ALA A 132 6.75 5.95 20.66
CA ALA A 132 6.45 6.37 22.04
C ALA A 132 6.17 7.88 22.16
N GLY A 133 6.79 8.69 21.30
CA GLY A 133 6.74 10.17 21.33
C GLY A 133 5.45 10.81 20.79
N GLY A 134 4.30 10.15 20.93
CA GLY A 134 3.00 10.66 20.49
C GLY A 134 2.65 10.37 19.02
N PRO A 135 1.48 10.87 18.57
CA PRO A 135 1.00 10.69 17.20
C PRO A 135 2.03 11.19 16.15
N PRO A 136 2.18 10.49 15.00
CA PRO A 136 3.24 10.76 14.04
C PRO A 136 3.11 12.10 13.30
N LEU A 137 1.90 12.52 12.89
CA LEU A 137 1.73 13.58 11.88
C LEU A 137 2.32 14.93 12.32
N ALA A 138 2.04 15.35 13.55
CA ALA A 138 2.55 16.61 14.09
C ALA A 138 4.08 16.61 14.19
N SER A 139 4.68 15.46 14.52
CA SER A 139 6.13 15.33 14.59
C SER A 139 6.77 15.31 13.21
N MET A 140 6.17 14.64 12.23
CA MET A 140 6.65 14.63 10.84
C MET A 140 6.71 16.07 10.30
N ALA A 141 5.62 16.83 10.45
CA ALA A 141 5.57 18.23 10.07
C ALA A 141 6.63 19.09 10.79
N ALA A 142 6.79 18.91 12.11
CA ALA A 142 7.77 19.66 12.88
C ALA A 142 9.23 19.32 12.52
N ILE A 143 9.52 18.06 12.19
CA ILE A 143 10.84 17.64 11.73
C ILE A 143 11.12 18.20 10.33
N ALA A 144 10.19 18.03 9.38
CA ALA A 144 10.34 18.55 8.02
C ALA A 144 10.60 20.06 8.00
N LYS A 145 9.84 20.82 8.79
CA LYS A 145 10.02 22.27 8.96
C LYS A 145 11.38 22.63 9.56
N ARG A 146 11.82 21.94 10.62
CA ARG A 146 13.12 22.23 11.28
C ARG A 146 14.32 21.87 10.41
N SER A 147 14.20 20.83 9.60
CA SER A 147 15.25 20.39 8.69
C SER A 147 15.29 21.21 7.39
N GLY A 148 14.34 22.13 7.17
CA GLY A 148 14.28 22.94 5.95
C GLY A 148 13.95 22.14 4.69
N MET A 149 13.40 20.93 4.83
CA MET A 149 13.14 20.02 3.70
C MET A 149 11.84 20.36 2.95
N GLY A 150 10.97 21.20 3.53
CA GLY A 150 9.65 21.52 2.98
C GLY A 150 8.52 20.83 3.75
N GLU A 151 7.46 20.47 3.04
CA GLU A 151 6.28 19.79 3.58
C GLU A 151 6.27 18.33 3.13
N LEU A 152 6.12 17.37 4.06
CA LEU A 152 6.04 15.95 3.70
C LEU A 152 4.70 15.66 3.02
N TYR A 153 4.69 14.93 1.91
CA TYR A 153 3.47 14.60 1.15
C TYR A 153 2.37 13.95 2.02
N ILE A 154 2.78 13.14 3.01
CA ILE A 154 1.90 12.50 4.00
C ILE A 154 1.07 13.52 4.78
N ASN A 155 1.70 14.65 5.18
CA ASN A 155 1.00 15.74 5.85
C ASN A 155 0.03 16.44 4.89
N ARG A 156 0.38 16.52 3.60
CA ARG A 156 -0.48 17.18 2.62
C ARG A 156 -1.72 16.35 2.25
N PHE A 157 -1.59 15.02 2.26
CA PHE A 157 -2.70 14.07 2.09
C PHE A 157 -3.74 14.08 3.21
N GLN A 158 -3.45 14.76 4.33
CA GLN A 158 -4.44 14.96 5.40
C GLN A 158 -5.57 15.90 4.98
N ALA A 159 -5.35 16.76 3.99
CA ALA A 159 -6.39 17.66 3.52
C ALA A 159 -7.53 16.87 2.83
N PRO A 160 -8.80 17.15 3.15
CA PRO A 160 -9.94 16.44 2.55
C PRO A 160 -9.96 16.50 1.03
N ASP A 161 -9.43 17.56 0.42
CA ASP A 161 -9.40 17.81 -1.03
C ASP A 161 -8.11 17.34 -1.71
N ALA A 162 -7.16 16.72 -0.98
CA ALA A 162 -5.86 16.33 -1.53
C ALA A 162 -5.95 15.33 -2.70
N HIS A 163 -7.04 14.57 -2.79
CA HIS A 163 -7.30 13.64 -3.89
C HIS A 163 -7.75 14.34 -5.17
N ALA A 164 -8.35 15.53 -5.08
CA ALA A 164 -9.08 16.15 -6.18
C ALA A 164 -8.23 16.39 -7.45
N PRO A 165 -6.95 16.83 -7.36
CA PRO A 165 -6.10 16.93 -8.55
C PRO A 165 -5.81 15.58 -9.21
N MET A 166 -5.73 14.51 -8.42
CA MET A 166 -5.48 13.15 -8.93
C MET A 166 -6.73 12.57 -9.58
N ASP A 167 -7.91 12.81 -9.00
CA ASP A 167 -9.19 12.39 -9.56
C ASP A 167 -9.53 13.13 -10.87
N ALA A 168 -9.10 14.38 -11.00
CA ALA A 168 -9.35 15.19 -12.19
C ALA A 168 -8.61 14.65 -13.44
N ASP A 169 -7.41 14.09 -13.27
CA ASP A 169 -6.65 13.43 -14.33
C ASP A 169 -5.84 12.24 -13.77
N PRO A 170 -6.48 11.06 -13.58
CA PRO A 170 -5.83 9.88 -13.03
C PRO A 170 -4.63 9.40 -13.86
N ALA A 171 -4.69 9.59 -15.19
CA ALA A 171 -3.60 9.20 -16.07
C ALA A 171 -2.35 10.06 -15.84
N THR A 172 -2.49 11.37 -15.76
CA THR A 172 -1.35 12.24 -15.43
C THR A 172 -0.86 11.99 -14.01
N ALA A 173 -1.76 11.82 -13.05
CA ALA A 173 -1.41 11.55 -11.66
C ALA A 173 -0.56 10.28 -11.51
N LEU A 174 -1.03 9.14 -12.05
CA LEU A 174 -0.33 7.87 -11.99
C LEU A 174 1.00 7.92 -12.76
N ARG A 175 1.02 8.50 -13.97
CA ARG A 175 2.26 8.61 -14.76
C ARG A 175 3.32 9.39 -14.00
N LYS A 176 2.96 10.55 -13.43
CA LYS A 176 3.87 11.38 -12.65
C LYS A 176 4.37 10.65 -11.41
N MET A 177 3.48 10.02 -10.64
CA MET A 177 3.87 9.28 -9.43
C MET A 177 4.80 8.11 -9.77
N PHE A 178 4.40 7.20 -10.68
CA PHE A 178 5.24 6.07 -11.06
C PHE A 178 6.60 6.50 -11.61
N TRP A 179 6.65 7.58 -12.39
CA TRP A 179 7.90 8.12 -12.89
C TRP A 179 8.78 8.69 -11.77
N SER A 180 8.23 9.56 -10.91
CA SER A 180 9.01 10.25 -9.87
C SER A 180 9.62 9.32 -8.81
N TYR A 181 9.03 8.13 -8.59
CA TYR A 181 9.54 7.13 -7.66
C TYR A 181 10.30 5.98 -8.35
N ASP A 182 10.50 6.06 -9.67
CA ASP A 182 11.22 5.01 -10.40
C ASP A 182 12.75 5.16 -10.32
N GLY A 183 13.44 4.03 -10.15
CA GLY A 183 14.90 3.98 -10.07
C GLY A 183 15.63 4.33 -11.38
N ALA A 184 14.96 4.37 -12.53
CA ALA A 184 15.52 4.84 -13.80
C ALA A 184 15.30 6.35 -14.05
N THR A 185 14.47 7.01 -13.24
CA THR A 185 14.29 8.48 -13.31
C THR A 185 15.59 9.18 -12.90
N PRO A 186 15.99 10.29 -13.57
CA PRO A 186 17.17 11.05 -13.19
C PRO A 186 17.15 11.44 -11.71
N ALA A 187 18.27 11.30 -11.02
CA ALA A 187 18.33 11.42 -9.55
C ALA A 187 17.85 12.79 -9.03
N ASP A 188 18.08 13.86 -9.80
CA ASP A 188 17.62 15.22 -9.50
C ASP A 188 16.12 15.45 -9.73
N LYS A 189 15.44 14.49 -10.35
CA LYS A 189 14.00 14.52 -10.65
C LYS A 189 13.20 13.47 -9.88
N ARG A 190 13.84 12.66 -9.05
CA ARG A 190 13.15 11.70 -8.18
C ARG A 190 12.45 12.43 -7.04
N SER A 191 11.29 11.93 -6.65
CA SER A 191 10.61 12.40 -5.45
C SER A 191 11.45 12.06 -4.23
N THR A 192 11.53 13.00 -3.29
CA THR A 192 12.07 12.77 -1.94
C THR A 192 10.96 12.60 -0.91
N GLY A 193 9.69 12.66 -1.35
CA GLY A 193 8.52 12.78 -0.49
C GLY A 193 8.32 14.17 0.12
N PHE A 194 9.29 15.07 0.01
CA PHE A 194 9.15 16.45 0.47
C PHE A 194 8.76 17.39 -0.67
N LEU A 195 7.77 18.23 -0.40
CA LEU A 195 7.17 19.17 -1.32
C LEU A 195 7.56 20.59 -0.94
N THR A 196 7.72 21.44 -1.95
CA THR A 196 7.78 22.89 -1.73
C THR A 196 6.46 23.35 -1.10
N PRO A 197 6.47 24.14 0.00
CA PRO A 197 5.23 24.59 0.64
C PRO A 197 4.28 25.27 -0.34
N GLY A 198 3.02 24.84 -0.34
CA GLY A 198 1.98 25.36 -1.23
C GLY A 198 1.96 24.78 -2.64
N VAL A 199 2.93 23.92 -3.00
CA VAL A 199 2.96 23.20 -4.28
C VAL A 199 2.31 21.83 -4.11
N SER A 200 1.43 21.44 -5.03
CA SER A 200 0.80 20.12 -4.99
C SER A 200 1.81 19.02 -5.33
N LEU A 201 1.52 17.76 -4.95
CA LEU A 201 2.36 16.63 -5.35
C LEU A 201 2.53 16.57 -6.87
N LEU A 202 1.45 16.72 -7.64
CA LEU A 202 1.51 16.62 -9.10
C LEU A 202 2.26 17.79 -9.74
N ASP A 203 2.17 18.99 -9.16
CA ASP A 203 2.91 20.18 -9.65
C ASP A 203 4.41 20.13 -9.28
N SER A 204 4.77 19.34 -8.26
CA SER A 204 6.17 19.12 -7.89
C SER A 204 6.91 18.16 -8.83
N ILE A 205 6.18 17.43 -9.68
CA ILE A 205 6.73 16.44 -10.60
C ILE A 205 6.72 17.00 -12.03
N ASP A 206 7.84 16.83 -12.72
CA ASP A 206 8.08 17.32 -14.09
C ASP A 206 6.96 16.91 -15.07
N ASP A 207 6.49 17.84 -15.90
CA ASP A 207 5.49 17.58 -16.94
C ASP A 207 6.02 16.66 -18.05
N ALA A 208 7.34 16.54 -18.18
CA ALA A 208 8.01 15.59 -19.08
C ALA A 208 8.02 14.15 -18.54
N ALA A 209 7.34 13.85 -17.43
CA ALA A 209 7.23 12.51 -16.88
C ALA A 209 6.68 11.50 -17.91
N THR A 210 7.40 10.40 -18.10
CA THR A 210 7.06 9.30 -19.01
C THR A 210 6.70 8.05 -18.23
N LEU A 211 6.20 7.00 -18.89
CA LEU A 211 6.08 5.70 -18.23
C LEU A 211 7.48 5.15 -17.89
N PRO A 212 7.66 4.54 -16.70
CA PRO A 212 8.88 3.82 -16.37
C PRO A 212 9.20 2.68 -17.36
N PRO A 213 10.46 2.26 -17.50
CA PRO A 213 10.86 1.22 -18.46
C PRO A 213 10.19 -0.15 -18.25
N TRP A 214 9.75 -0.45 -17.03
CA TRP A 214 9.06 -1.69 -16.67
C TRP A 214 7.55 -1.63 -16.94
N MET A 215 6.99 -0.46 -17.25
CA MET A 215 5.56 -0.25 -17.38
C MET A 215 5.14 -0.14 -18.85
N THR A 216 4.49 -1.18 -19.36
CA THR A 216 3.89 -1.10 -20.71
C THR A 216 2.63 -0.23 -20.71
N PRO A 217 2.22 0.32 -21.87
CA PRO A 217 0.98 1.10 -21.98
C PRO A 217 -0.26 0.32 -21.54
N GLU A 218 -0.33 -0.98 -21.82
CA GLU A 218 -1.45 -1.84 -21.44
C GLU A 218 -1.49 -2.03 -19.92
N HIS A 219 -0.34 -2.29 -19.30
CA HIS A 219 -0.25 -2.41 -17.84
C HIS A 219 -0.64 -1.10 -17.16
N PHE A 220 -0.17 0.03 -17.69
CA PHE A 220 -0.55 1.35 -17.20
C PHE A 220 -2.05 1.62 -17.32
N ALA A 221 -2.67 1.25 -18.45
CA ALA A 221 -4.09 1.43 -18.69
C ALA A 221 -4.97 0.71 -17.65
N GLU A 222 -4.51 -0.43 -17.10
CA GLU A 222 -5.21 -1.12 -16.01
C GLU A 222 -5.31 -0.26 -14.74
N TYR A 223 -4.22 0.41 -14.35
CA TYR A 223 -4.26 1.34 -13.21
C TYR A 223 -5.16 2.53 -13.51
N VAL A 224 -5.01 3.14 -14.69
CA VAL A 224 -5.82 4.31 -15.08
C VAL A 224 -7.30 3.97 -15.05
N GLN A 225 -7.70 2.81 -15.58
CA GLN A 225 -9.10 2.38 -15.56
C GLN A 225 -9.63 2.22 -14.13
N ALA A 226 -8.85 1.58 -13.25
CA ALA A 226 -9.26 1.34 -11.88
C ALA A 226 -9.36 2.64 -11.06
N PHE A 227 -8.38 3.53 -11.17
CA PHE A 227 -8.39 4.82 -10.45
C PHE A 227 -9.37 5.83 -11.05
N ALA A 228 -9.63 5.80 -12.36
CA ALA A 228 -10.71 6.60 -12.96
C ALA A 228 -12.10 6.16 -12.49
N ALA A 229 -12.28 4.87 -12.17
CA ALA A 229 -13.54 4.36 -11.63
C ALA A 229 -13.65 4.49 -10.10
N GLY A 230 -12.54 4.33 -9.38
CA GLY A 230 -12.50 4.23 -7.92
C GLY A 230 -12.05 5.49 -7.17
N GLY A 231 -11.39 6.42 -7.87
CA GLY A 231 -10.80 7.62 -7.29
C GLY A 231 -9.61 7.36 -6.36
N PHE A 232 -9.02 8.44 -5.86
CA PHE A 232 -7.88 8.43 -4.93
C PHE A 232 -8.29 8.71 -3.48
N ASP A 233 -9.53 9.10 -3.21
CA ASP A 233 -9.96 9.49 -1.85
C ASP A 233 -9.87 8.34 -0.83
N GLY A 234 -10.42 7.17 -1.18
CA GLY A 234 -10.30 5.95 -0.38
C GLY A 234 -8.84 5.55 -0.11
N PRO A 235 -7.99 5.45 -1.14
CA PRO A 235 -6.55 5.28 -1.00
C PRO A 235 -5.89 6.29 -0.03
N LEU A 236 -6.24 7.58 -0.11
CA LEU A 236 -5.70 8.61 0.78
C LEU A 236 -6.17 8.47 2.24
N ASN A 237 -7.29 7.80 2.51
CA ASN A 237 -7.77 7.57 3.87
C ASN A 237 -6.81 6.73 4.73
N TRP A 238 -5.93 5.93 4.11
CA TRP A 238 -4.89 5.19 4.81
C TRP A 238 -3.89 6.14 5.48
N TYR A 239 -3.48 7.20 4.78
CA TYR A 239 -2.64 8.26 5.33
C TYR A 239 -3.39 9.09 6.38
N ARG A 240 -4.67 9.38 6.15
CA ARG A 240 -5.51 10.15 7.10
C ARG A 240 -5.76 9.41 8.42
N ALA A 241 -5.67 8.08 8.40
CA ALA A 241 -5.80 7.24 9.59
C ALA A 241 -4.49 7.12 10.42
N LEU A 242 -3.37 7.76 10.06
CA LEU A 242 -2.08 7.56 10.74
C LEU A 242 -2.10 7.85 12.25
N ASP A 243 -2.66 8.97 12.67
CA ASP A 243 -2.76 9.32 14.10
C ASP A 243 -3.78 8.43 14.83
N LEU A 244 -4.86 8.02 14.14
CA LEU A 244 -5.82 7.04 14.64
C LEU A 244 -5.14 5.68 14.88
N ASN A 245 -4.35 5.19 13.93
CA ASN A 245 -3.56 3.96 14.04
C ASN A 245 -2.67 4.01 15.27
N TRP A 246 -1.98 5.12 15.51
CA TRP A 246 -1.18 5.30 16.71
C TRP A 246 -2.02 5.19 17.99
N SER A 247 -3.20 5.80 18.03
CA SER A 247 -4.08 5.77 19.22
C SER A 247 -4.62 4.36 19.51
N LEU A 248 -5.01 3.61 18.46
CA LEU A 248 -5.61 2.28 18.57
C LEU A 248 -4.60 1.17 18.91
N THR A 249 -3.32 1.40 18.62
CA THR A 249 -2.26 0.39 18.76
C THR A 249 -1.43 0.55 20.04
N GLY A 250 -1.90 1.29 21.05
CA GLY A 250 -1.17 1.49 22.32
C GLY A 250 -0.69 0.19 22.97
N TRP A 251 -1.49 -0.88 22.88
CA TRP A 251 -1.17 -2.23 23.38
C TRP A 251 0.00 -2.92 22.65
N MET A 252 0.44 -2.38 21.52
CA MET A 252 1.57 -2.88 20.74
C MET A 252 2.91 -2.26 21.11
N GLN A 253 2.95 -1.34 22.07
CA GLN A 253 4.19 -0.73 22.51
C GLN A 253 5.21 -1.81 22.87
N GLU A 254 6.44 -1.71 22.33
CA GLU A 254 7.54 -2.65 22.52
C GLU A 254 7.37 -4.06 21.93
N LYS A 255 6.27 -4.35 21.22
CA LYS A 255 6.12 -5.62 20.49
C LYS A 255 7.17 -5.75 19.38
N ARG A 256 7.54 -6.99 19.10
CA ARG A 256 8.55 -7.38 18.11
C ARG A 256 7.96 -8.38 17.11
N ILE A 257 8.56 -8.45 15.93
CA ILE A 257 8.27 -9.49 14.96
C ILE A 257 8.98 -10.77 15.40
N ASP A 258 8.20 -11.79 15.74
CA ASP A 258 8.71 -13.08 16.24
C ASP A 258 8.68 -14.20 15.19
N VAL A 259 8.12 -13.93 14.01
CA VAL A 259 8.10 -14.85 12.86
C VAL A 259 9.27 -14.54 11.90
N PRO A 260 9.69 -15.49 11.03
CA PRO A 260 10.67 -15.21 9.99
C PRO A 260 10.28 -13.98 9.17
N ALA A 261 11.25 -13.07 9.00
CA ALA A 261 11.05 -11.78 8.37
C ALA A 261 12.06 -11.55 7.24
N LEU A 262 11.59 -10.94 6.15
CA LEU A 262 12.41 -10.51 5.03
C LEU A 262 12.12 -9.03 4.74
N PHE A 263 13.18 -8.25 4.52
CA PHE A 263 13.07 -6.87 4.04
C PHE A 263 13.87 -6.73 2.76
N ILE A 264 13.27 -6.14 1.73
CA ILE A 264 13.90 -5.85 0.44
C ILE A 264 13.62 -4.40 0.11
N VAL A 265 14.63 -3.66 -0.35
CA VAL A 265 14.49 -2.27 -0.73
C VAL A 265 15.31 -2.00 -1.99
N GLY A 266 14.81 -1.14 -2.87
CA GLY A 266 15.59 -0.63 -3.99
C GLY A 266 16.63 0.36 -3.49
N GLU A 267 17.84 0.35 -4.05
CA GLU A 267 18.87 1.31 -3.64
C GLU A 267 18.48 2.77 -3.92
N GLY A 268 17.58 2.99 -4.88
CA GLY A 268 17.08 4.31 -5.27
C GLY A 268 15.68 4.65 -4.78
N ASP A 269 15.15 3.90 -3.80
CA ASP A 269 13.87 4.13 -3.11
C ASP A 269 13.99 5.26 -2.07
#